data_AF-A0A8T4E1S8-F1
#
_entry.id   AF-A0A8T4E1S8-F1
#
_cell.length_a   1.000
_cell.length_b   1.000
_cell.length_c   1.000
_cell.angle_alpha   90.00
_cell.angle_beta   90.00
_cell.angle_gamma   90.00
#
_symmetry.space_group_name_H-M   'P 1'
#
loop_
_entity.id
_entity.type
_entity.pdbx_description
1 polymer ?
#
loop_
_entity_poly.entity_id
_entity_poly.type
_entity_poly.pdbx_seq_one_letter_code
_entity_poly.pdbx_strand_id
1 'polypeptide(L)'
;MGTEDSTEPKNPQQEVVPYRFRQKDEDLGKRTEKFSSVLSANKKMIAMAIGIIILVIVGGTLTGNMIKKNNELRSCQKSLTDSYSRASELSGNITSLEFVVSSLSGNLSYTEDCLSTCEVDYESCIDENEEIQTQKKAVSLDLSDTSQKLKEAQKELSNMNKELDNALEELETAEDERDEALTKKELLEGKYARYKCCAFYEEGYRFYTLEEGEVRCCYQEEEVFTCGFGQSEKTTSEAEVMNLNC
;
A
#
# COMPACT_ATOMS: atom_id res chain seq x y z
N MET A 1 -39.61 52.05 27.14
CA MET A 1 -38.34 52.19 27.88
C MET A 1 -37.38 52.93 26.95
N GLY A 2 -36.92 54.17 27.18
CA GLY A 2 -37.43 55.29 28.00
C GLY A 2 -37.81 56.47 27.09
N THR A 3 -38.39 57.62 27.48
CA THR A 3 -38.11 58.54 28.64
C THR A 3 -36.64 58.99 28.66
N GLU A 4 -36.23 60.25 28.93
CA GLU A 4 -36.80 61.56 29.34
C GLU A 4 -35.71 62.65 28.99
N ASP A 5 -35.91 63.98 28.90
CA ASP A 5 -37.06 64.91 28.83
C ASP A 5 -36.58 66.34 28.43
N SER A 6 -37.52 67.29 28.15
CA SER A 6 -37.38 68.77 28.25
C SER A 6 -36.51 69.54 27.20
N THR A 7 -36.79 70.81 26.85
CA THR A 7 -37.60 71.84 27.53
C THR A 7 -38.39 72.80 26.61
N GLU A 8 -39.58 73.14 27.08
CA GLU A 8 -40.51 74.28 26.82
C GLU A 8 -39.90 75.73 26.72
N PRO A 9 -40.66 76.85 26.49
CA PRO A 9 -42.14 77.02 26.42
C PRO A 9 -42.74 78.06 25.41
N LYS A 10 -44.10 78.22 25.49
CA LYS A 10 -44.97 79.39 25.19
C LYS A 10 -45.53 79.65 23.76
N ASN A 11 -46.65 78.98 23.44
CA ASN A 11 -48.07 79.47 23.45
C ASN A 11 -48.34 81.01 23.33
N PRO A 12 -49.50 81.52 22.77
CA PRO A 12 -50.74 80.87 22.29
C PRO A 12 -51.08 81.15 20.80
N GLN A 13 -51.98 80.43 20.09
CA GLN A 13 -53.40 80.05 20.29
C GLN A 13 -54.46 81.15 20.00
N GLN A 14 -55.52 80.75 19.28
CA GLN A 14 -56.87 81.34 19.14
C GLN A 14 -57.15 82.60 18.28
N GLU A 15 -57.72 82.36 17.09
CA GLU A 15 -59.19 82.41 16.85
C GLU A 15 -60.02 83.56 17.50
N VAL A 16 -60.39 84.57 16.70
CA VAL A 16 -61.56 85.48 16.89
C VAL A 16 -61.99 85.93 15.48
N VAL A 17 -63.13 85.53 14.89
CA VAL A 17 -64.55 85.88 15.17
C VAL A 17 -64.91 87.35 14.75
N PRO A 18 -66.06 87.63 14.08
CA PRO A 18 -66.23 88.80 13.21
C PRO A 18 -67.15 89.92 13.78
N TYR A 19 -67.24 91.05 13.06
CA TYR A 19 -68.41 91.95 12.82
C TYR A 19 -68.03 93.45 12.66
N ARG A 20 -68.33 93.99 11.47
CA ARG A 20 -69.12 95.22 11.21
C ARG A 20 -69.20 96.30 12.33
N PHE A 21 -68.69 97.52 12.08
CA PHE A 21 -69.50 98.74 11.80
C PHE A 21 -68.67 100.06 11.66
N ARG A 22 -69.02 100.86 10.63
CA ARG A 22 -68.93 102.35 10.47
C ARG A 22 -67.61 103.15 10.68
N GLN A 23 -67.38 104.02 9.67
CA GLN A 23 -66.86 105.40 9.74
C GLN A 23 -65.41 105.65 10.19
N LYS A 24 -64.49 105.79 9.21
CA LYS A 24 -63.60 106.97 9.07
C LYS A 24 -62.82 107.01 7.74
N ASP A 25 -63.55 107.04 6.63
CA ASP A 25 -62.99 107.47 5.34
C ASP A 25 -62.82 109.00 5.31
N GLU A 26 -61.82 109.55 6.02
CA GLU A 26 -61.44 110.98 5.89
C GLU A 26 -60.10 111.38 6.57
N ASP A 27 -59.03 110.56 6.48
CA ASP A 27 -57.66 111.05 6.82
C ASP A 27 -56.49 110.33 6.13
N LEU A 28 -56.72 109.20 5.46
CA LEU A 28 -55.68 108.48 4.68
C LEU A 28 -55.16 109.29 3.48
N GLY A 29 -55.96 110.20 2.92
CA GLY A 29 -55.55 111.10 1.83
C GLY A 29 -54.53 112.17 2.24
N LYS A 30 -54.51 112.61 3.51
CA LYS A 30 -53.58 113.66 3.98
C LYS A 30 -52.22 113.12 4.42
N ARG A 31 -52.13 111.81 4.72
CA ARG A 31 -50.85 111.15 5.03
C ARG A 31 -50.06 110.74 3.78
N THR A 32 -50.71 110.49 2.66
CA THR A 32 -50.02 110.23 1.38
C THR A 32 -49.40 111.50 0.76
N GLU A 33 -50.00 112.68 0.93
CA GLU A 33 -49.40 113.95 0.49
C GLU A 33 -48.15 114.37 1.29
N LYS A 34 -48.13 114.12 2.61
CA LYS A 34 -46.92 114.34 3.43
C LYS A 34 -45.80 113.35 3.13
N PHE A 35 -46.12 112.13 2.68
CA PHE A 35 -45.09 111.21 2.17
C PHE A 35 -44.61 111.59 0.76
N SER A 36 -45.49 112.03 -0.15
CA SER A 36 -45.09 112.37 -1.53
C SER A 36 -44.15 113.59 -1.60
N SER A 37 -44.34 114.57 -0.72
CA SER A 37 -43.46 115.76 -0.61
C SER A 37 -42.07 115.44 -0.05
N VAL A 38 -41.94 114.50 0.89
CA VAL A 38 -40.63 114.01 1.37
C VAL A 38 -39.94 113.14 0.31
N LEU A 39 -40.70 112.32 -0.43
CA LEU A 39 -40.21 111.55 -1.58
C LEU A 39 -39.76 112.44 -2.74
N SER A 40 -40.40 113.60 -2.97
CA SER A 40 -40.04 114.52 -4.05
C SER A 40 -38.80 115.36 -3.74
N ALA A 41 -38.61 115.77 -2.48
CA ALA A 41 -37.44 116.52 -2.02
C ALA A 41 -36.13 115.71 -2.09
N ASN A 42 -36.20 114.39 -1.83
CA ASN A 42 -35.02 113.53 -1.68
C ASN A 42 -34.86 112.45 -2.77
N LYS A 43 -35.38 112.70 -3.99
CA LYS A 43 -35.28 111.76 -5.13
C LYS A 43 -33.87 111.23 -5.39
N LYS A 44 -32.82 112.05 -5.22
CA LYS A 44 -31.42 111.63 -5.38
C LYS A 44 -30.96 110.62 -4.31
N MET A 45 -31.32 110.85 -3.04
CA MET A 45 -31.04 109.93 -1.93
C MET A 45 -31.79 108.61 -2.09
N ILE A 46 -33.06 108.67 -2.49
CA ILE A 46 -33.89 107.46 -2.70
C ILE A 46 -33.38 106.64 -3.90
N ALA A 47 -33.03 107.29 -5.01
CA ALA A 47 -32.41 106.61 -6.16
C ALA A 47 -31.05 105.99 -5.81
N MET A 48 -30.23 106.68 -5.00
CA MET A 48 -28.95 106.15 -4.51
C MET A 48 -29.15 104.95 -3.57
N ALA A 49 -30.09 105.02 -2.63
CA ALA A 49 -30.42 103.93 -1.73
C ALA A 49 -30.96 102.70 -2.51
N ILE A 50 -31.85 102.90 -3.47
CA ILE A 50 -32.34 101.83 -4.36
C ILE A 50 -31.19 101.26 -5.20
N GLY A 51 -30.30 102.09 -5.74
CA GLY A 51 -29.11 101.65 -6.48
C GLY A 51 -28.17 100.79 -5.62
N ILE A 52 -27.93 101.18 -4.37
CA ILE A 52 -27.13 100.40 -3.41
C ILE A 52 -27.84 99.09 -3.06
N ILE A 53 -29.15 99.11 -2.80
CA ILE A 53 -29.93 97.89 -2.50
C ILE A 53 -29.90 96.91 -3.69
N ILE A 54 -30.06 97.40 -4.92
CA ILE A 54 -29.94 96.57 -6.13
C ILE A 54 -28.51 96.03 -6.28
N LEU A 55 -27.47 96.84 -6.04
CA LEU A 55 -26.07 96.39 -6.07
C LEU A 55 -25.77 95.33 -4.99
N VAL A 56 -26.32 95.46 -3.79
CA VAL A 56 -26.16 94.47 -2.71
C VAL A 56 -26.92 93.18 -3.01
N ILE A 57 -28.13 93.26 -3.57
CA ILE A 57 -28.91 92.07 -3.96
C ILE A 57 -28.27 91.35 -5.16
N VAL A 58 -27.89 92.07 -6.22
CA VAL A 58 -27.26 91.50 -7.42
C VAL A 58 -25.85 91.01 -7.10
N GLY A 59 -25.04 91.78 -6.37
CA GLY A 59 -23.71 91.36 -5.92
C GLY A 59 -23.77 90.16 -4.96
N GLY A 60 -24.72 90.17 -4.01
CA GLY A 60 -24.93 89.07 -3.07
C GLY A 60 -25.42 87.78 -3.72
N THR A 61 -26.35 87.86 -4.68
CA THR A 61 -26.85 86.69 -5.41
C THR A 61 -25.83 86.13 -6.39
N LEU A 62 -25.06 86.96 -7.10
CA LEU A 62 -23.95 86.51 -7.94
C LEU A 62 -22.84 85.84 -7.10
N THR A 63 -22.45 86.46 -5.99
CA THR A 63 -21.43 85.90 -5.08
C THR A 63 -21.92 84.61 -4.43
N GLY A 64 -23.17 84.56 -3.96
CA GLY A 64 -23.79 83.36 -3.40
C GLY A 64 -23.88 82.21 -4.40
N ASN A 65 -24.26 82.48 -5.66
CA ASN A 65 -24.27 81.48 -6.73
C ASN A 65 -22.85 81.00 -7.09
N MET A 66 -21.84 81.89 -7.10
CA MET A 66 -20.45 81.47 -7.31
C MET A 66 -19.91 80.63 -6.15
N ILE A 67 -20.21 80.97 -4.89
CA ILE A 67 -19.86 80.15 -3.72
C ILE A 67 -20.55 78.79 -3.79
N LYS A 68 -21.85 78.74 -4.13
CA LYS A 68 -22.60 77.49 -4.28
C LYS A 68 -21.98 76.60 -5.36
N LYS A 69 -21.75 77.13 -6.56
CA LYS A 69 -21.10 76.39 -7.66
C LYS A 69 -19.67 75.95 -7.30
N ASN A 70 -18.90 76.75 -6.56
CA ASN A 70 -17.56 76.36 -6.12
C ASN A 70 -17.60 75.22 -5.08
N ASN A 71 -18.58 75.22 -4.19
CA ASN A 71 -18.80 74.12 -3.24
C ASN A 71 -19.29 72.84 -3.95
N GLU A 72 -20.20 72.96 -4.92
CA GLU A 72 -20.63 71.85 -5.79
C GLU A 72 -19.45 71.29 -6.59
N LEU A 73 -18.60 72.15 -7.17
CA LEU A 73 -17.41 71.77 -7.92
C LEU A 73 -16.37 71.06 -7.03
N ARG A 74 -16.11 71.58 -5.82
CA ARG A 74 -15.22 70.94 -4.83
C ARG A 74 -15.74 69.58 -4.35
N SER A 75 -17.06 69.47 -4.14
CA SER A 75 -17.71 68.20 -3.78
C SER A 75 -17.57 67.17 -4.91
N CYS A 76 -17.82 67.60 -6.15
CA CYS A 76 -17.63 66.77 -7.35
C CYS A 76 -16.17 66.34 -7.52
N GLN A 77 -15.20 67.26 -7.39
CA GLN A 77 -13.77 66.97 -7.46
C GLN A 77 -13.33 65.96 -6.38
N LYS A 78 -13.85 66.10 -5.15
CA LYS A 78 -13.60 65.11 -4.09
C LYS A 78 -14.19 63.75 -4.46
N SER A 79 -15.46 63.69 -4.86
CA SER A 79 -16.11 62.43 -5.27
C SER A 79 -15.42 61.75 -6.45
N LEU A 80 -14.85 62.52 -7.38
CA LEU A 80 -14.06 62.01 -8.50
C LEU A 80 -12.71 61.44 -8.04
N THR A 81 -12.05 62.11 -7.09
CA THR A 81 -10.79 61.65 -6.48
C THR A 81 -11.01 60.36 -5.68
N ASP A 82 -12.05 60.32 -4.85
CA ASP A 82 -12.43 59.14 -4.06
C ASP A 82 -12.78 57.96 -4.99
N SER A 83 -13.48 58.22 -6.11
CA SER A 83 -13.80 57.22 -7.13
C SER A 83 -12.55 56.71 -7.87
N TYR A 84 -11.61 57.60 -8.22
CA TYR A 84 -10.35 57.23 -8.85
C TYR A 84 -9.48 56.37 -7.92
N SER A 85 -9.40 56.73 -6.63
CA SER A 85 -8.71 55.93 -5.62
C SER A 85 -9.28 54.51 -5.52
N ARG A 86 -10.62 54.38 -5.47
CA ARG A 86 -11.31 53.08 -5.46
C ARG A 86 -11.09 52.28 -6.74
N ALA A 87 -11.08 52.93 -7.90
CA ALA A 87 -10.79 52.27 -9.17
C ALA A 87 -9.35 51.72 -9.22
N SER A 88 -8.38 52.48 -8.69
CA SER A 88 -6.99 52.04 -8.56
C SER A 88 -6.82 50.86 -7.59
N GLU A 89 -7.50 50.90 -6.45
CA GLU A 89 -7.51 49.80 -5.47
C GLU A 89 -8.14 48.53 -6.07
N LEU A 90 -9.29 48.68 -6.74
CA LEU A 90 -9.96 47.57 -7.41
C LEU A 90 -9.10 46.97 -8.53
N SER A 91 -8.39 47.81 -9.31
CA SER A 91 -7.44 47.33 -10.32
C SER A 91 -6.31 46.51 -9.71
N GLY A 92 -5.75 46.93 -8.57
CA GLY A 92 -4.73 46.16 -7.85
C GLY A 92 -5.26 44.80 -7.36
N ASN A 93 -6.48 44.79 -6.83
CA ASN A 93 -7.15 43.56 -6.39
C ASN A 93 -7.43 42.60 -7.56
N ILE A 94 -7.83 43.12 -8.74
CA ILE A 94 -8.03 42.33 -9.95
C ILE A 94 -6.72 41.66 -10.36
N THR A 95 -5.62 42.41 -10.50
CA THR A 95 -4.31 41.84 -10.88
C THR A 95 -3.80 40.81 -9.87
N SER A 96 -4.03 41.03 -8.56
CA SER A 96 -3.71 40.03 -7.54
C SER A 96 -4.56 38.76 -7.68
N LEU A 97 -5.83 38.89 -8.06
CA LEU A 97 -6.72 37.75 -8.24
C LEU A 97 -6.40 36.97 -9.53
N GLU A 98 -6.04 37.66 -10.62
CA GLU A 98 -5.55 37.05 -11.86
C GLU A 98 -4.31 36.18 -11.62
N PHE A 99 -3.37 36.66 -10.80
CA PHE A 99 -2.20 35.88 -10.39
C PHE A 99 -2.58 34.62 -9.59
N VAL A 100 -3.50 34.74 -8.63
CA VAL A 100 -4.00 33.59 -7.85
C VAL A 100 -4.71 32.57 -8.75
N VAL A 101 -5.56 33.02 -9.69
CA VAL A 101 -6.24 32.15 -10.64
C VAL A 101 -5.24 31.42 -11.54
N SER A 102 -4.21 32.12 -12.05
CA SER A 102 -3.15 31.50 -12.85
C SER A 102 -2.37 30.44 -12.04
N SER A 103 -2.01 30.74 -10.80
CA SER A 103 -1.32 29.78 -9.91
C SER A 103 -2.19 28.56 -9.59
N LEU A 104 -3.49 28.74 -9.32
CA LEU A 104 -4.42 27.64 -9.08
C LEU A 104 -4.62 26.78 -10.32
N SER A 105 -4.67 27.38 -11.52
CA SER A 105 -4.76 26.64 -12.79
C SER A 105 -3.52 25.77 -13.04
N GLY A 106 -2.33 26.27 -12.71
CA GLY A 106 -1.09 25.49 -12.80
C GLY A 106 -1.06 24.32 -11.80
N ASN A 107 -1.46 24.57 -10.56
CA ASN A 107 -1.55 23.53 -9.53
C ASN A 107 -2.60 22.46 -9.88
N LEU A 108 -3.72 22.83 -10.49
CA LEU A 108 -4.75 21.90 -10.96
C LEU A 108 -4.18 20.98 -12.04
N SER A 109 -3.60 21.54 -13.10
CA SER A 109 -2.97 20.76 -14.18
C SER A 109 -1.92 19.77 -13.65
N TYR A 110 -1.04 20.21 -12.74
CA TYR A 110 -0.06 19.33 -12.10
C TYR A 110 -0.71 18.18 -11.30
N THR A 111 -1.83 18.47 -10.63
CA THR A 111 -2.57 17.46 -9.86
C THR A 111 -3.28 16.46 -10.78
N GLU A 112 -3.80 16.92 -11.92
CA GLU A 112 -4.40 16.07 -12.97
C GLU A 112 -3.35 15.15 -13.62
N ASP A 113 -2.16 15.67 -13.94
CA ASP A 113 -1.03 14.86 -14.44
C ASP A 113 -0.57 13.79 -13.43
N CYS A 114 -0.47 14.17 -12.15
CA CYS A 114 -0.15 13.24 -11.06
C CYS A 114 -1.23 12.17 -10.86
N LEU A 115 -2.51 12.53 -10.98
CA LEU A 115 -3.63 11.59 -10.87
C LEU A 115 -3.58 10.59 -12.04
N SER A 116 -3.41 11.05 -13.27
CA SER A 116 -3.31 10.18 -14.45
C SER A 116 -2.12 9.22 -14.36
N THR A 117 -0.98 9.67 -13.83
CA THR A 117 0.18 8.79 -13.57
C THR A 117 -0.17 7.72 -12.53
N CYS A 118 -0.83 8.10 -11.44
CA CYS A 118 -1.27 7.18 -10.39
C CYS A 118 -2.29 6.13 -10.89
N GLU A 119 -3.19 6.52 -11.79
CA GLU A 119 -4.13 5.60 -12.46
C GLU A 119 -3.39 4.56 -13.32
N VAL A 120 -2.37 4.97 -14.08
CA VAL A 120 -1.53 4.05 -14.88
C VAL A 120 -0.74 3.09 -13.98
N ASP A 121 -0.11 3.60 -12.92
CA ASP A 121 0.63 2.78 -11.96
C ASP A 121 -0.29 1.77 -11.23
N TYR A 122 -1.54 2.16 -10.96
CA TYR A 122 -2.55 1.32 -10.31
C TYR A 122 -3.02 0.17 -11.22
N GLU A 123 -3.32 0.44 -12.50
CA GLU A 123 -3.67 -0.61 -13.46
C GLU A 123 -2.48 -1.58 -13.70
N SER A 124 -1.25 -1.07 -13.80
CA SER A 124 -0.04 -1.93 -13.88
C SER A 124 0.10 -2.85 -12.67
N CYS A 125 -0.24 -2.36 -11.46
CA CYS A 125 -0.22 -3.15 -10.23
C CYS A 125 -1.34 -4.22 -10.20
N ILE A 126 -2.49 -3.97 -10.85
CA ILE A 126 -3.53 -4.99 -11.04
C ILE A 126 -3.01 -6.10 -11.95
N ASP A 127 -2.47 -5.77 -13.11
CA ASP A 127 -1.93 -6.73 -14.08
C ASP A 127 -0.82 -7.61 -13.45
N GLU A 128 0.15 -7.00 -12.75
CA GLU A 128 1.20 -7.72 -12.02
C GLU A 128 0.62 -8.67 -10.96
N ASN A 129 -0.40 -8.24 -10.22
CA ASN A 129 -1.05 -9.10 -9.23
C ASN A 129 -1.82 -10.26 -9.89
N GLU A 130 -2.48 -10.08 -11.02
CA GLU A 130 -3.12 -11.18 -11.77
C GLU A 130 -2.09 -12.21 -12.28
N GLU A 131 -0.93 -11.75 -12.76
CA GLU A 131 0.18 -12.63 -13.12
C GLU A 131 0.68 -13.41 -11.90
N ILE A 132 0.93 -12.73 -10.77
CA ILE A 132 1.36 -13.36 -9.51
C ILE A 132 0.35 -14.41 -9.03
N GLN A 133 -0.97 -14.15 -9.11
CA GLN A 133 -1.98 -15.17 -8.76
C GLN A 133 -1.95 -16.36 -9.71
N THR A 134 -1.63 -16.15 -10.99
CA THR A 134 -1.53 -17.21 -12.00
C THR A 134 -0.29 -18.07 -11.76
N GLN A 135 0.88 -17.46 -11.55
CA GLN A 135 2.12 -18.15 -11.19
C GLN A 135 1.95 -18.95 -9.88
N LYS A 136 1.31 -18.36 -8.86
CA LYS A 136 1.00 -19.01 -7.58
C LYS A 136 0.12 -20.26 -7.73
N LYS A 137 -0.86 -20.24 -8.65
CA LYS A 137 -1.69 -21.43 -8.96
C LYS A 137 -0.85 -22.53 -9.61
N ALA A 138 0.03 -22.20 -10.56
CA ALA A 138 0.92 -23.16 -11.20
C ALA A 138 1.85 -23.84 -10.17
N VAL A 139 2.56 -23.05 -9.34
CA VAL A 139 3.42 -23.57 -8.27
C VAL A 139 2.65 -24.45 -7.28
N SER A 140 1.39 -24.12 -6.98
CA SER A 140 0.54 -24.97 -6.11
C SER A 140 0.17 -26.31 -6.74
N LEU A 141 0.07 -26.40 -8.07
CA LEU A 141 -0.16 -27.66 -8.78
C LEU A 141 1.11 -28.51 -8.79
N ASP A 142 2.26 -27.92 -9.14
CA ASP A 142 3.56 -28.58 -9.15
C ASP A 142 3.95 -29.13 -7.77
N LEU A 143 3.66 -28.39 -6.70
CA LEU A 143 3.84 -28.84 -5.33
C LEU A 143 2.97 -30.06 -4.99
N SER A 144 1.73 -30.11 -5.49
CA SER A 144 0.83 -31.24 -5.28
C SER A 144 1.30 -32.50 -6.01
N ASP A 145 1.68 -32.36 -7.28
CA ASP A 145 2.23 -33.46 -8.10
C ASP A 145 3.54 -34.00 -7.50
N THR A 146 4.46 -33.11 -7.11
CA THR A 146 5.71 -33.49 -6.43
C THR A 146 5.44 -34.20 -5.10
N SER A 147 4.46 -33.75 -4.32
CA SER A 147 4.05 -34.40 -3.06
C SER A 147 3.42 -35.78 -3.27
N GLN A 148 2.72 -36.00 -4.39
CA GLN A 148 2.23 -37.32 -4.76
C GLN A 148 3.39 -38.25 -5.15
N LYS A 149 4.26 -37.83 -6.06
CA LYS A 149 5.44 -38.61 -6.49
C LYS A 149 6.36 -38.99 -5.33
N LEU A 150 6.52 -38.11 -4.35
CA LEU A 150 7.28 -38.40 -3.13
C LEU A 150 6.64 -39.54 -2.30
N LYS A 151 5.31 -39.59 -2.18
CA LYS A 151 4.60 -40.67 -1.48
C LYS A 151 4.68 -42.00 -2.24
N GLU A 152 4.64 -41.95 -3.57
CA GLU A 152 4.80 -43.12 -4.43
C GLU A 152 6.21 -43.70 -4.27
N ALA A 153 7.26 -42.87 -4.38
CA ALA A 153 8.65 -43.29 -4.14
C ALA A 153 8.90 -43.80 -2.71
N GLN A 154 8.29 -43.19 -1.68
CA GLN A 154 8.36 -43.70 -0.30
C GLN A 154 7.72 -45.08 -0.15
N LYS A 155 6.62 -45.35 -0.86
CA LYS A 155 5.95 -46.66 -0.86
C LYS A 155 6.80 -47.71 -1.59
N GLU A 156 7.40 -47.36 -2.72
CA GLU A 156 8.33 -48.24 -3.46
C GLU A 156 9.55 -48.60 -2.61
N LEU A 157 10.17 -47.62 -1.94
CA LEU A 157 11.28 -47.85 -1.02
C LEU A 157 10.88 -48.75 0.16
N SER A 158 9.68 -48.58 0.73
CA SER A 158 9.16 -49.47 1.76
C SER A 158 8.87 -50.89 1.26
N ASN A 159 8.60 -51.10 -0.02
CA ASN A 159 8.45 -52.42 -0.61
C ASN A 159 9.82 -53.07 -0.86
N MET A 160 10.74 -52.34 -1.50
CA MET A 160 12.11 -52.83 -1.77
C MET A 160 12.85 -53.21 -0.48
N ASN A 161 12.66 -52.47 0.62
CA ASN A 161 13.24 -52.86 1.92
C ASN A 161 12.71 -54.22 2.41
N LYS A 162 11.41 -54.50 2.25
CA LYS A 162 10.84 -55.81 2.64
C LYS A 162 11.31 -56.94 1.72
N GLU A 163 11.46 -56.67 0.43
CA GLU A 163 12.02 -57.63 -0.51
C GLU A 163 13.49 -57.94 -0.18
N LEU A 164 14.26 -56.94 0.25
CA LEU A 164 15.62 -57.11 0.75
C LEU A 164 15.67 -57.88 2.07
N ASP A 165 14.82 -57.54 3.05
CA ASP A 165 14.73 -58.24 4.34
C ASP A 165 14.41 -59.74 4.13
N ASN A 166 13.41 -60.05 3.30
CA ASN A 166 13.05 -61.43 2.94
C ASN A 166 14.22 -62.16 2.24
N ALA A 167 14.91 -61.50 1.30
CA ALA A 167 16.03 -62.11 0.59
C ALA A 167 17.24 -62.39 1.49
N LEU A 168 17.40 -61.62 2.57
CA LEU A 168 18.43 -61.89 3.60
C LEU A 168 18.04 -63.10 4.47
N GLU A 169 16.77 -63.24 4.85
CA GLU A 169 16.25 -64.41 5.59
C GLU A 169 16.35 -65.71 4.76
N GLU A 170 16.03 -65.64 3.46
CA GLU A 170 16.23 -66.75 2.51
C GLU A 170 17.71 -67.13 2.36
N LEU A 171 18.62 -66.15 2.35
CA LEU A 171 20.05 -66.39 2.26
C LEU A 171 20.61 -67.05 3.55
N GLU A 172 20.25 -66.55 4.72
CA GLU A 172 20.63 -67.12 6.02
C GLU A 172 20.19 -68.59 6.12
N THR A 173 18.94 -68.88 5.74
CA THR A 173 18.41 -70.25 5.69
C THR A 173 19.22 -71.15 4.74
N ALA A 174 19.60 -70.65 3.56
CA ALA A 174 20.39 -71.41 2.59
C ALA A 174 21.84 -71.66 3.05
N GLU A 175 22.42 -70.78 3.87
CA GLU A 175 23.74 -71.02 4.49
C GLU A 175 23.68 -72.09 5.57
N ASP A 176 22.64 -72.10 6.42
CA ASP A 176 22.40 -73.15 7.40
C ASP A 176 22.19 -74.53 6.73
N GLU A 177 21.38 -74.60 5.67
CA GLU A 177 21.18 -75.84 4.89
C GLU A 177 22.48 -76.35 4.25
N ARG A 178 23.31 -75.44 3.72
CA ARG A 178 24.64 -75.77 3.17
C ARG A 178 25.54 -76.39 4.23
N ASP A 179 25.61 -75.81 5.41
CA ASP A 179 26.53 -76.24 6.47
C ASP A 179 26.06 -77.55 7.12
N GLU A 180 24.74 -77.77 7.22
CA GLU A 180 24.19 -79.09 7.59
C GLU A 180 24.50 -80.14 6.51
N ALA A 181 24.40 -79.80 5.22
CA ALA A 181 24.72 -80.70 4.11
C ALA A 181 26.21 -81.07 4.06
N LEU A 182 27.11 -80.11 4.33
CA LEU A 182 28.55 -80.36 4.48
C LEU A 182 28.83 -81.32 5.65
N THR A 183 28.25 -81.07 6.82
CA THR A 183 28.38 -81.94 8.00
C THR A 183 27.87 -83.37 7.71
N LYS A 184 26.73 -83.50 7.01
CA LYS A 184 26.18 -84.79 6.55
C LYS A 184 27.11 -85.50 5.57
N LYS A 185 27.74 -84.76 4.65
CA LYS A 185 28.69 -85.30 3.67
C LYS A 185 29.92 -85.89 4.38
N GLU A 186 30.58 -85.13 5.25
CA GLU A 186 31.76 -85.58 6.00
C GLU A 186 31.46 -86.85 6.82
N LEU A 187 30.30 -86.89 7.49
CA LEU A 187 29.83 -88.06 8.23
C LEU A 187 29.60 -89.30 7.34
N LEU A 188 29.12 -89.10 6.11
CA LEU A 188 28.92 -90.18 5.14
C LEU A 188 30.24 -90.67 4.54
N GLU A 189 31.17 -89.76 4.23
CA GLU A 189 32.50 -90.10 3.74
C GLU A 189 33.27 -90.93 4.78
N GLY A 190 33.26 -90.52 6.06
CA GLY A 190 33.86 -91.29 7.15
C GLY A 190 33.20 -92.66 7.38
N LYS A 191 31.87 -92.77 7.27
CA LYS A 191 31.15 -94.06 7.34
C LYS A 191 31.48 -94.99 6.17
N TYR A 192 31.54 -94.45 4.96
CA TYR A 192 31.90 -95.19 3.76
C TYR A 192 33.36 -95.65 3.83
N ALA A 193 34.27 -94.81 4.34
CA ALA A 193 35.65 -95.17 4.58
C ALA A 193 35.78 -96.34 5.57
N ARG A 194 35.08 -96.26 6.71
CA ARG A 194 35.02 -97.37 7.68
C ARG A 194 34.53 -98.67 7.04
N TYR A 195 33.45 -98.60 6.26
CA TYR A 195 32.90 -99.77 5.56
C TYR A 195 33.89 -100.38 4.54
N LYS A 196 34.57 -99.53 3.75
CA LYS A 196 35.50 -99.97 2.70
C LYS A 196 36.81 -100.54 3.28
N CYS A 197 37.34 -99.93 4.34
CA CYS A 197 38.70 -100.18 4.81
C CYS A 197 38.80 -101.10 6.03
N CYS A 198 37.81 -101.15 6.93
CA CYS A 198 37.90 -102.00 8.12
C CYS A 198 37.85 -103.51 7.82
N ALA A 199 37.44 -103.92 6.62
CA ALA A 199 37.57 -105.29 6.15
C ALA A 199 39.06 -105.74 6.07
N PHE A 200 39.99 -104.80 5.93
CA PHE A 200 41.44 -105.01 5.83
C PHE A 200 42.19 -104.64 7.13
N TYR A 201 41.48 -104.45 8.25
CA TYR A 201 42.09 -104.00 9.51
C TYR A 201 43.12 -105.02 10.07
N GLU A 202 42.89 -106.31 9.84
CA GLU A 202 43.84 -107.38 10.20
C GLU A 202 45.14 -107.33 9.37
N GLU A 203 45.10 -106.72 8.17
CA GLU A 203 46.26 -106.52 7.29
C GLU A 203 47.02 -105.22 7.61
N GLY A 204 46.64 -104.48 8.67
CA GLY A 204 47.34 -103.27 9.13
C GLY A 204 46.77 -101.95 8.60
N TYR A 205 45.70 -101.98 7.81
CA TYR A 205 45.03 -100.76 7.31
C TYR A 205 44.24 -100.07 8.43
N ARG A 206 44.84 -99.02 9.01
CA ARG A 206 44.30 -98.25 10.16
C ARG A 206 44.04 -96.77 9.86
N PHE A 207 44.24 -96.36 8.62
CA PHE A 207 44.08 -94.98 8.18
C PHE A 207 43.34 -94.96 6.83
N TYR A 208 42.84 -93.79 6.45
CA TYR A 208 42.30 -93.56 5.11
C TYR A 208 42.59 -92.14 4.63
N THR A 209 42.51 -91.94 3.33
CA THR A 209 42.49 -90.60 2.72
C THR A 209 41.36 -90.51 1.69
N LEU A 210 40.97 -89.28 1.35
CA LEU A 210 39.93 -88.94 0.38
C LEU A 210 40.59 -88.16 -0.78
N GLU A 211 41.12 -88.89 -1.77
CA GLU A 211 41.69 -88.30 -2.98
C GLU A 211 40.60 -88.22 -4.06
N GLU A 212 40.31 -87.01 -4.55
CA GLU A 212 39.32 -86.75 -5.63
C GLU A 212 37.90 -87.31 -5.37
N GLY A 213 37.55 -87.56 -4.11
CA GLY A 213 36.27 -88.17 -3.69
C GLY A 213 36.30 -89.69 -3.57
N GLU A 214 37.44 -90.34 -3.83
CA GLU A 214 37.64 -91.77 -3.57
C GLU A 214 38.33 -92.02 -2.23
N VAL A 215 37.72 -92.87 -1.40
CA VAL A 215 38.38 -93.44 -0.22
C VAL A 215 39.52 -94.35 -0.66
N ARG A 216 40.73 -94.07 -0.20
CA ARG A 216 41.88 -94.98 -0.22
C ARG A 216 42.19 -95.44 1.20
N CYS A 217 42.32 -96.75 1.40
CA CYS A 217 42.74 -97.33 2.66
C CYS A 217 44.26 -97.21 2.79
N CYS A 218 44.76 -96.91 3.99
CA CYS A 218 46.19 -96.74 4.23
C CYS A 218 46.67 -97.51 5.47
N TYR A 219 47.90 -98.00 5.41
CA TYR A 219 48.66 -98.49 6.55
C TYR A 219 49.81 -97.55 6.87
N GLN A 220 50.34 -97.65 8.08
CA GLN A 220 51.52 -96.90 8.52
C GLN A 220 52.70 -97.87 8.70
N GLU A 221 53.82 -97.55 8.09
CA GLU A 221 55.10 -98.24 8.29
C GLU A 221 56.16 -97.19 8.66
N GLU A 222 56.72 -97.32 9.86
CA GLU A 222 57.54 -96.28 10.50
C GLU A 222 56.83 -94.91 10.56
N GLU A 223 57.40 -93.87 9.94
CA GLU A 223 56.83 -92.52 9.85
C GLU A 223 56.13 -92.25 8.50
N VAL A 224 55.90 -93.27 7.68
CA VAL A 224 55.32 -93.15 6.33
C VAL A 224 53.94 -93.81 6.26
N PHE A 225 53.00 -93.12 5.61
CA PHE A 225 51.67 -93.65 5.32
C PHE A 225 51.59 -94.07 3.85
N THR A 226 51.24 -95.33 3.61
CA THR A 226 51.06 -95.89 2.26
C THR A 226 49.59 -96.16 2.03
N CYS A 227 49.01 -95.53 1.00
CA CYS A 227 47.60 -95.58 0.66
C CYS A 227 47.36 -96.25 -0.70
N GLY A 228 46.42 -97.19 -0.76
CA GLY A 228 46.09 -97.95 -1.98
C GLY A 228 46.30 -99.45 -1.79
N PHE A 229 46.27 -100.20 -2.90
CA PHE A 229 46.48 -101.65 -2.90
C PHE A 229 47.28 -102.06 -4.15
N GLY A 230 48.40 -102.75 -3.96
CA GLY A 230 49.26 -103.23 -5.05
C GLY A 230 49.83 -102.09 -5.90
N GLN A 231 49.67 -102.16 -7.23
CA GLN A 231 50.21 -101.14 -8.16
C GLN A 231 49.57 -99.74 -8.03
N SER A 232 48.58 -99.56 -7.15
CA SER A 232 47.95 -98.26 -6.85
C SER A 232 48.49 -97.59 -5.58
N GLU A 233 49.44 -98.22 -4.88
CA GLU A 233 50.02 -97.70 -3.65
C GLU A 233 50.79 -96.39 -3.88
N LYS A 234 50.47 -95.38 -3.05
CA LYS A 234 51.06 -94.05 -3.05
C LYS A 234 51.38 -93.66 -1.60
N THR A 235 52.60 -93.20 -1.36
CA THR A 235 53.00 -92.61 -0.08
C THR A 235 52.42 -91.20 0.07
N THR A 236 51.88 -90.88 1.24
CA THR A 236 51.24 -89.59 1.56
C THR A 236 51.71 -89.09 2.93
N SER A 237 51.46 -87.81 3.24
CA SER A 237 51.85 -87.20 4.51
C SER A 237 50.80 -87.40 5.61
N GLU A 238 51.21 -87.32 6.89
CA GLU A 238 50.31 -87.43 8.05
C GLU A 238 49.16 -86.42 8.00
N ALA A 239 49.37 -85.24 7.41
CA ALA A 239 48.36 -84.19 7.26
C ALA A 239 47.23 -84.55 6.26
N GLU A 240 47.44 -85.56 5.40
CA GLU A 240 46.51 -85.98 4.35
C GLU A 240 45.75 -87.27 4.71
N VAL A 241 46.09 -87.92 5.83
CA VAL A 241 45.45 -89.16 6.31
C VAL A 241 44.62 -88.93 7.57
N MET A 242 43.46 -89.58 7.58
CA MET A 242 42.53 -89.61 8.70
C MET A 242 42.60 -90.96 9.39
N ASN A 243 42.55 -90.95 10.72
CA ASN A 243 42.58 -92.17 11.53
C ASN A 243 41.28 -92.98 11.36
N LEU A 244 41.40 -94.27 11.04
CA LEU A 244 40.29 -95.16 10.77
C LEU A 244 39.92 -95.94 12.04
N ASN A 245 38.90 -95.47 12.75
CA ASN A 245 38.45 -96.10 13.99
C ASN A 245 37.53 -97.30 13.70
N CYS A 246 38.15 -98.45 13.42
CA CYS A 246 37.51 -99.75 13.25
C CYS A 246 37.09 -100.36 14.59
#